data_AF-A0AAD5JXU0-F1
#
_entry.id   AF-A0AAD5JXU0-F1
#
_cell.length_a   1.000
_cell.length_b   1.000
_cell.length_c   1.000
_cell.angle_alpha   90.00
_cell.angle_beta   90.00
_cell.angle_gamma   90.00
#
_symmetry.space_group_name_H-M   'P 1'
#
loop_
_entity.id
_entity.type
_entity.pdbx_description
1 polymer ?
#
loop_
_entity_poly.entity_id
_entity_poly.type
_entity_poly.pdbx_seq_one_letter_code
_entity_poly.pdbx_strand_id
1 'polypeptide(L)'
;MADDAPFSFEFDDDVFVTKAERIIPEQPPYVAKEETDGWFHKFDDYESLMLERHGPNQLKSAIEHDYFHKRYEKALKGALVFIEIADTGRSKVTANREMIEIAIHCAVRANQLDVAEKLLDRPQTTIEPGNMLVQARVYSLCGRPDDALSALIRYHKLRRSDYHAWHLLATIMVNNSNNNNNSSGGVVVVEENNMQLHIAHAAIQRAIKTMTASQWTLSIDHVRRRYERELEELQTLGRSITEHQGNSELFFTWMEQQQQEGSCILLSQEQLTSKGLHAFHREDIEYIYESCIKYQVDQIDLEENEMRNVKDL
;
A
#
# COMPACT_ATOMS: atom_id res chain seq x y z
N MET A 1 68.21 12.47 19.61
CA MET A 1 68.28 12.76 18.17
C MET A 1 68.22 11.43 17.46
N ALA A 2 67.16 11.24 16.65
CA ALA A 2 66.85 10.15 15.71
C ALA A 2 66.78 8.73 16.32
N ASP A 3 65.61 8.11 16.44
CA ASP A 3 64.81 7.46 15.39
C ASP A 3 65.57 6.35 14.65
N ASP A 4 65.23 5.07 14.89
CA ASP A 4 64.52 4.28 13.87
C ASP A 4 64.02 2.93 14.39
N ALA A 5 62.85 2.53 13.86
CA ALA A 5 61.82 1.65 14.38
C ALA A 5 62.18 0.15 14.64
N PRO A 6 61.56 -0.51 15.64
CA PRO A 6 61.53 -1.98 15.77
C PRO A 6 60.48 -2.65 14.86
N PHE A 7 60.01 -1.95 13.83
CA PHE A 7 59.04 -2.43 12.86
C PHE A 7 59.57 -2.22 11.43
N SER A 8 60.62 -2.96 11.07
CA SER A 8 60.88 -3.23 9.65
C SER A 8 59.88 -4.31 9.20
N PHE A 9 58.66 -3.88 8.87
CA PHE A 9 57.70 -4.72 8.17
C PHE A 9 58.17 -4.79 6.71
N GLU A 10 58.86 -5.87 6.35
CA GLU A 10 59.21 -6.17 4.96
C GLU A 10 57.91 -6.45 4.20
N PHE A 11 57.49 -5.47 3.41
CA PHE A 11 56.29 -5.52 2.57
C PHE A 11 56.55 -6.35 1.31
N ASP A 12 57.01 -7.60 1.46
CA ASP A 12 57.34 -8.44 0.29
C ASP A 12 56.92 -9.91 0.39
N ASP A 13 56.14 -10.29 1.42
CA ASP A 13 55.62 -11.66 1.57
C ASP A 13 54.20 -11.86 1.00
N ASP A 14 53.53 -10.81 0.53
CA ASP A 14 52.32 -10.95 -0.29
C ASP A 14 52.70 -11.06 -1.77
N VAL A 15 53.39 -12.16 -2.11
CA VAL A 15 53.41 -12.67 -3.48
C VAL A 15 51.97 -13.11 -3.76
N PHE A 16 51.14 -12.18 -4.22
CA PHE A 16 49.92 -12.50 -4.92
C PHE A 16 50.32 -13.36 -6.11
N VAL A 17 50.20 -14.68 -5.94
CA VAL A 17 50.15 -15.60 -7.07
C VAL A 17 48.98 -15.11 -7.90
N THR A 18 49.30 -14.35 -8.95
CA THR A 18 48.37 -13.91 -9.96
C THR A 18 47.72 -15.19 -10.45
N LYS A 19 46.49 -15.45 -9.99
CA LYS A 19 45.70 -16.58 -10.47
C LYS A 19 45.77 -16.49 -11.99
N ALA A 20 46.27 -17.56 -12.61
CA ALA A 20 46.36 -17.68 -14.05
C ALA A 20 45.10 -17.05 -14.67
N GLU A 21 45.29 -16.09 -15.58
CA GLU A 21 44.19 -15.42 -16.26
C GLU A 21 43.18 -16.48 -16.68
N ARG A 22 42.01 -16.42 -16.05
CA ARG A 22 40.92 -17.33 -16.38
C ARG A 22 40.57 -17.00 -17.82
N ILE A 23 40.99 -17.84 -18.76
CA ILE A 23 40.57 -17.74 -20.15
C ILE A 23 39.05 -17.92 -20.11
N ILE A 24 38.33 -16.81 -20.21
CA ILE A 24 36.88 -16.84 -20.39
C ILE A 24 36.70 -17.27 -21.85
N PRO A 25 36.19 -18.49 -22.11
CA PRO A 25 35.95 -18.91 -23.49
C PRO A 25 35.03 -17.89 -24.16
N GLU A 26 35.31 -17.54 -25.41
CA GLU A 26 34.46 -16.64 -26.20
C GLU A 26 33.02 -17.14 -26.13
N GLN A 27 32.17 -16.36 -25.47
CA GLN A 27 30.76 -16.65 -25.45
C GLN A 27 30.16 -16.14 -26.76
N PRO A 28 29.29 -16.94 -27.41
CA PRO A 28 28.55 -16.44 -28.55
C PRO A 28 27.79 -15.17 -28.13
N PRO A 29 27.67 -14.16 -29.02
CA PRO A 29 26.96 -12.93 -28.71
C PRO A 29 25.56 -13.27 -28.18
N TYR A 30 25.26 -12.79 -26.97
CA TYR A 30 23.98 -13.02 -26.33
C TYR A 30 22.88 -12.37 -27.16
N VAL A 31 22.03 -13.19 -27.78
CA VAL A 31 20.80 -12.74 -28.43
C VAL A 31 19.69 -12.88 -27.39
N ALA A 32 19.21 -11.74 -26.88
CA ALA A 32 17.98 -11.71 -26.11
C ALA A 32 16.86 -12.28 -26.98
N LYS A 33 16.26 -13.34 -26.50
CA LYS A 33 15.51 -14.25 -27.34
C LYS A 33 14.05 -14.03 -26.94
N GLU A 34 13.33 -13.23 -27.72
CA GLU A 34 12.00 -12.66 -27.37
C GLU A 34 10.95 -13.71 -26.91
N GLU A 35 11.12 -14.99 -27.24
CA GLU A 35 10.23 -16.10 -26.85
C GLU A 35 10.79 -17.05 -25.75
N THR A 36 11.95 -16.77 -25.13
CA THR A 36 12.84 -17.84 -24.62
C THR A 36 13.23 -17.79 -23.16
N ASP A 37 12.47 -17.12 -22.30
CA ASP A 37 12.68 -17.24 -20.86
C ASP A 37 11.76 -18.28 -20.19
N GLY A 38 10.96 -19.03 -20.95
CA GLY A 38 10.19 -20.16 -20.40
C GLY A 38 11.03 -21.33 -19.84
N TRP A 39 12.35 -21.22 -19.72
CA TRP A 39 13.18 -22.22 -19.05
C TRP A 39 12.68 -22.47 -17.62
N PHE A 40 12.21 -21.41 -16.95
CA PHE A 40 11.70 -21.54 -15.60
C PHE A 40 10.38 -22.29 -15.55
N HIS A 41 9.63 -22.43 -16.65
CA HIS A 41 8.42 -23.26 -16.74
C HIS A 41 8.70 -24.75 -16.98
N LYS A 42 9.98 -25.17 -17.08
CA LYS A 42 10.35 -26.57 -17.31
C LYS A 42 10.45 -27.33 -15.98
N PHE A 43 9.29 -27.72 -15.45
CA PHE A 43 9.18 -28.59 -14.27
C PHE A 43 7.85 -29.33 -14.33
N ASP A 44 7.82 -30.56 -13.82
CA ASP A 44 6.60 -31.40 -13.85
C ASP A 44 5.69 -31.10 -12.65
N ASP A 45 6.28 -30.78 -11.49
CA ASP A 45 5.57 -30.62 -10.23
C ASP A 45 6.18 -29.50 -9.36
N TYR A 46 5.32 -28.72 -8.72
CA TYR A 46 5.71 -27.59 -7.87
C TYR A 46 6.40 -28.05 -6.58
N GLU A 47 5.92 -29.13 -5.96
CA GLU A 47 6.45 -29.60 -4.69
C GLU A 47 7.86 -30.12 -4.85
N SER A 48 8.06 -30.97 -5.86
CA SER A 48 9.35 -31.53 -6.23
C SER A 48 10.36 -30.44 -6.53
N LEU A 49 9.96 -29.43 -7.32
CA LEU A 49 10.81 -28.29 -7.66
C LEU A 49 11.23 -27.50 -6.41
N MET A 50 10.30 -27.23 -5.47
CA MET A 50 10.61 -26.46 -4.26
C MET A 50 11.64 -27.12 -3.32
N LEU A 51 11.84 -28.44 -3.43
CA LEU A 51 12.84 -29.18 -2.67
C LEU A 51 14.24 -29.16 -3.33
N GLU A 52 14.34 -28.71 -4.57
CA GLU A 52 15.61 -28.60 -5.29
C GLU A 52 16.43 -27.38 -4.83
N ARG A 53 17.75 -27.43 -5.07
CA ARG A 53 18.67 -26.35 -4.69
C ARG A 53 18.33 -24.99 -5.32
N HIS A 54 17.91 -24.99 -6.58
CA HIS A 54 17.58 -23.78 -7.34
C HIS A 54 16.10 -23.67 -7.69
N GLY A 55 15.31 -24.70 -7.37
CA GLY A 55 13.93 -24.78 -7.79
C GLY A 55 13.01 -23.72 -7.17
N PRO A 56 13.17 -23.27 -5.90
CA PRO A 56 12.40 -22.14 -5.40
C PRO A 56 12.58 -20.86 -6.22
N ASN A 57 13.81 -20.53 -6.62
CA ASN A 57 14.05 -19.35 -7.46
C ASN A 57 13.44 -19.52 -8.85
N GLN A 58 13.53 -20.73 -9.41
CA GLN A 58 12.90 -21.06 -10.69
C GLN A 58 11.37 -20.90 -10.62
N LEU A 59 10.74 -21.47 -9.58
CA LEU A 59 9.29 -21.37 -9.38
C LEU A 59 8.86 -19.92 -9.18
N LYS A 60 9.61 -19.15 -8.39
CA LYS A 60 9.37 -17.73 -8.20
C LYS A 60 9.36 -16.98 -9.55
N SER A 61 10.37 -17.18 -10.39
CA SER A 61 10.41 -16.57 -11.73
C SER A 61 9.24 -17.00 -12.61
N ALA A 62 8.82 -18.27 -12.53
CA ALA A 62 7.65 -18.77 -13.26
C ALA A 62 6.35 -18.10 -12.80
N ILE A 63 6.16 -17.91 -11.49
CA ILE A 63 5.02 -17.22 -10.89
C ILE A 63 4.98 -15.75 -11.33
N GLU A 64 6.11 -15.04 -11.19
CA GLU A 64 6.23 -13.63 -11.57
C GLU A 64 5.95 -13.42 -13.07
N HIS A 65 6.51 -14.29 -13.91
CA HIS A 65 6.25 -14.26 -15.34
C HIS A 65 4.75 -14.42 -15.64
N ASP A 66 4.09 -15.39 -15.03
CA ASP A 66 2.66 -15.62 -15.22
C ASP A 66 1.81 -14.46 -14.69
N TYR A 67 2.22 -13.85 -13.57
CA TYR A 67 1.61 -12.65 -13.02
C TYR A 67 1.70 -11.46 -13.98
N PHE A 68 2.89 -11.14 -14.50
CA PHE A 68 3.08 -10.05 -15.46
C PHE A 68 2.35 -10.29 -16.80
N HIS A 69 2.16 -11.55 -17.18
CA HIS A 69 1.43 -11.96 -18.38
C HIS A 69 -0.06 -12.19 -18.13
N LYS A 70 -0.59 -11.71 -16.99
CA LYS A 70 -2.02 -11.77 -16.62
C LYS A 70 -2.61 -13.17 -16.56
N ARG A 71 -1.77 -14.20 -16.39
CA ARG A 71 -2.18 -15.59 -16.16
C ARG A 71 -2.43 -15.82 -14.68
N TYR A 72 -3.38 -15.06 -14.12
CA TYR A 72 -3.59 -14.95 -12.67
C TYR A 72 -3.90 -16.28 -11.98
N GLU A 73 -4.69 -17.17 -12.60
CA GLU A 73 -4.98 -18.48 -12.01
C GLU A 73 -3.74 -19.37 -11.89
N LYS A 74 -2.86 -19.35 -12.90
CA LYS A 74 -1.61 -20.13 -12.89
C LYS A 74 -0.63 -19.56 -11.87
N ALA A 75 -0.46 -18.24 -11.87
CA ALA A 75 0.37 -17.54 -10.90
C ALA A 75 -0.13 -17.79 -9.46
N LEU A 76 -1.44 -17.73 -9.22
CA LEU A 76 -2.05 -18.02 -7.94
C LEU A 76 -1.75 -19.45 -7.48
N LYS A 77 -1.97 -20.45 -8.35
CA LYS A 77 -1.71 -21.85 -8.03
C LYS A 77 -0.26 -22.07 -7.61
N GLY A 78 0.70 -21.55 -8.39
CA GLY A 78 2.12 -21.64 -8.07
C GLY A 78 2.47 -20.92 -6.76
N ALA A 79 1.94 -19.72 -6.55
CA ALA A 79 2.21 -18.92 -5.35
C ALA A 79 1.67 -19.59 -4.07
N LEU A 80 0.47 -20.18 -4.11
CA LEU A 80 -0.10 -20.90 -2.96
C LEU A 80 0.77 -22.10 -2.56
N VAL A 81 1.21 -22.91 -3.53
CA VAL A 81 2.11 -24.05 -3.25
C VAL A 81 3.46 -23.57 -2.73
N PHE A 82 4.00 -22.49 -3.29
CA PHE A 82 5.24 -21.88 -2.81
C PHE A 82 5.13 -21.47 -1.33
N ILE A 83 4.04 -20.78 -0.97
CA ILE A 83 3.79 -20.32 0.40
C ILE A 83 3.67 -21.51 1.35
N GLU A 84 2.86 -22.51 1.00
CA GLU A 84 2.63 -23.70 1.82
C GLU A 84 3.94 -24.43 2.13
N ILE A 85 4.78 -24.69 1.11
CA ILE A 85 6.05 -25.40 1.31
C ILE A 85 7.06 -24.55 2.09
N ALA A 86 7.09 -23.23 1.86
CA ALA A 86 7.92 -22.32 2.64
C ALA A 86 7.54 -22.35 4.13
N ASP A 87 6.25 -22.41 4.47
CA ASP A 87 5.77 -22.47 5.85
C ASP A 87 6.15 -23.78 6.57
N THR A 88 6.27 -24.89 5.84
CA THR A 88 6.68 -26.18 6.44
C THR A 88 8.14 -26.19 6.91
N GLY A 89 8.95 -25.20 6.53
CA GLY A 89 10.39 -25.16 6.81
C GLY A 89 11.21 -26.22 6.06
N ARG A 90 10.58 -26.97 5.13
CA ARG A 90 11.25 -28.00 4.32
C ARG A 90 12.11 -27.42 3.21
N SER A 91 11.84 -26.19 2.78
CA SER A 91 12.65 -25.46 1.83
C SER A 91 13.55 -24.44 2.55
N LYS A 92 14.68 -24.07 1.93
CA LYS A 92 15.59 -23.02 2.45
C LYS A 92 15.04 -21.59 2.30
N VAL A 93 13.78 -21.43 1.88
CA VAL A 93 13.18 -20.12 1.64
C VAL A 93 12.67 -19.55 2.96
N THR A 94 13.21 -18.41 3.36
CA THR A 94 12.85 -17.74 4.62
C THR A 94 11.94 -16.53 4.42
N ALA A 95 11.82 -16.02 3.19
CA ALA A 95 11.02 -14.84 2.86
C ALA A 95 10.07 -15.16 1.69
N ASN A 96 8.80 -15.41 2.00
CA ASN A 96 7.72 -15.67 1.03
C ASN A 96 6.77 -14.47 0.85
N ARG A 97 7.12 -13.29 1.38
CA ARG A 97 6.26 -12.08 1.37
C ARG A 97 5.80 -11.69 -0.03
N GLU A 98 6.73 -11.58 -0.98
CA GLU A 98 6.41 -11.21 -2.36
C GLU A 98 5.44 -12.22 -3.01
N MET A 99 5.56 -13.51 -2.66
CA MET A 99 4.64 -14.54 -3.14
C MET A 99 3.26 -14.39 -2.50
N ILE A 100 3.17 -14.00 -1.23
CA ILE A 100 1.90 -13.67 -0.58
C ILE A 100 1.23 -12.48 -1.27
N GLU A 101 1.98 -11.41 -1.56
CA GLU A 101 1.43 -10.23 -2.25
C GLU A 101 0.96 -10.57 -3.67
N ILE A 102 1.76 -11.31 -4.45
CA ILE A 102 1.34 -11.79 -5.78
C ILE A 102 0.10 -12.68 -5.67
N ALA A 103 0.05 -13.59 -4.69
CA ALA A 103 -1.10 -14.45 -4.47
C ALA A 103 -2.36 -13.64 -4.15
N ILE A 104 -2.28 -12.63 -3.28
CA ILE A 104 -3.41 -11.74 -2.97
C ILE A 104 -3.90 -11.04 -4.24
N HIS A 105 -3.00 -10.44 -5.02
CA HIS A 105 -3.37 -9.75 -6.26
C HIS A 105 -4.00 -10.71 -7.27
N CYS A 106 -3.45 -11.92 -7.43
CA CYS A 106 -4.00 -12.92 -8.33
C CYS A 106 -5.37 -13.43 -7.86
N ALA A 107 -5.54 -13.68 -6.56
CA ALA A 107 -6.80 -14.11 -5.96
C ALA A 107 -7.92 -13.08 -6.20
N VAL A 108 -7.62 -11.79 -5.97
CA VAL A 108 -8.56 -10.70 -6.28
C VAL A 108 -8.91 -10.65 -7.77
N ARG A 109 -7.91 -10.78 -8.65
CA ARG A 109 -8.14 -10.78 -10.12
C ARG A 109 -8.91 -12.00 -10.62
N ALA A 110 -8.78 -13.13 -9.94
CA ALA A 110 -9.51 -14.37 -10.21
C ALA A 110 -10.87 -14.44 -9.47
N ASN A 111 -11.28 -13.37 -8.78
CA ASN A 111 -12.49 -13.30 -7.97
C ASN A 111 -12.60 -14.38 -6.87
N GLN A 112 -11.47 -14.80 -6.31
CA GLN A 112 -11.36 -15.73 -5.17
C GLN A 112 -11.11 -14.92 -3.89
N LEU A 113 -12.11 -14.15 -3.46
CA LEU A 113 -11.98 -13.21 -2.34
C LEU A 113 -11.77 -13.90 -0.99
N ASP A 114 -12.26 -15.13 -0.83
CA ASP A 114 -12.06 -15.96 0.35
C ASP A 114 -10.59 -16.38 0.51
N VAL A 115 -9.90 -16.67 -0.61
CA VAL A 115 -8.47 -16.96 -0.62
C VAL A 115 -7.67 -15.70 -0.32
N ALA A 116 -8.05 -14.57 -0.93
CA ALA A 116 -7.40 -13.28 -0.70
C ALA A 116 -7.49 -12.86 0.78
N GLU A 117 -8.67 -13.00 1.39
CA GLU A 117 -8.90 -12.71 2.81
C GLU A 117 -8.01 -13.57 3.71
N LYS A 118 -8.02 -14.89 3.50
CA LYS A 118 -7.16 -15.81 4.27
C LYS A 118 -5.69 -15.46 4.17
N LEU A 119 -5.22 -14.97 3.02
CA LEU A 119 -3.82 -14.56 2.81
C LEU A 119 -3.48 -13.26 3.55
N LEU A 120 -4.42 -12.31 3.67
CA LEU A 120 -4.22 -11.05 4.38
C LEU A 120 -4.16 -11.22 5.90
N ASP A 121 -4.98 -12.11 6.44
CA ASP A 121 -5.04 -12.40 7.88
C ASP A 121 -3.81 -13.19 8.38
N ARG A 122 -2.91 -13.60 7.47
CA ARG A 122 -1.68 -14.29 7.82
C ARG A 122 -0.73 -13.36 8.59
N PRO A 123 -0.05 -13.86 9.63
CA PRO A 123 0.94 -13.08 10.36
C PRO A 123 2.08 -12.68 9.43
N GLN A 124 2.30 -11.37 9.27
CA GLN A 124 3.41 -10.82 8.52
C GLN A 124 4.58 -10.53 9.47
N THR A 125 5.77 -10.99 9.11
CA THR A 125 7.00 -10.73 9.90
C THR A 125 7.46 -9.28 9.80
N THR A 126 7.10 -8.60 8.71
CA THR A 126 7.45 -7.20 8.45
C THR A 126 6.21 -6.42 8.05
N ILE A 127 6.01 -5.26 8.67
CA ILE A 127 4.89 -4.37 8.37
C ILE A 127 5.42 -3.24 7.48
N GLU A 128 5.27 -3.41 6.17
CA GLU A 128 5.60 -2.37 5.20
C GLU A 128 4.37 -1.51 4.85
N PRO A 129 4.54 -0.22 4.53
CA PRO A 129 3.44 0.63 4.10
C PRO A 129 2.66 0.05 2.91
N GLY A 130 3.35 -0.57 1.94
CA GLY A 130 2.70 -1.22 0.79
C GLY A 130 1.67 -2.27 1.20
N ASN A 131 2.02 -3.12 2.19
CA ASN A 131 1.13 -4.15 2.71
C ASN A 131 -0.14 -3.57 3.34
N MET A 132 -0.03 -2.46 4.08
CA MET A 132 -1.18 -1.79 4.68
C MET A 132 -2.15 -1.25 3.62
N LEU A 133 -1.61 -0.71 2.51
CA LEU A 133 -2.42 -0.23 1.40
C LEU A 133 -3.12 -1.38 0.66
N VAL A 134 -2.43 -2.52 0.49
CA VAL A 134 -3.03 -3.75 -0.08
C VAL A 134 -4.14 -4.27 0.84
N GLN A 135 -3.92 -4.33 2.15
CA GLN A 135 -4.92 -4.70 3.14
C GLN A 135 -6.17 -3.81 3.03
N ALA A 136 -6.00 -2.48 3.00
CA ALA A 136 -7.11 -1.54 2.87
C ALA A 136 -7.96 -1.81 1.62
N ARG A 137 -7.31 -2.00 0.45
CA ARG A 137 -8.02 -2.27 -0.79
C ARG A 137 -8.78 -3.58 -0.75
N VAL A 138 -8.15 -4.64 -0.29
CA VAL A 138 -8.70 -5.98 -0.42
C VAL A 138 -9.73 -6.27 0.68
N TYR A 139 -9.54 -5.81 1.92
CA TYR A 139 -10.58 -5.92 2.95
C TYR A 139 -11.87 -5.21 2.54
N SER A 140 -11.76 -4.05 1.86
CA SER A 140 -12.95 -3.38 1.31
C SER A 140 -13.68 -4.24 0.28
N LEU A 141 -12.96 -5.01 -0.55
CA LEU A 141 -13.56 -5.92 -1.53
C LEU A 141 -14.17 -7.16 -0.88
N CYS A 142 -13.57 -7.64 0.22
CA CYS A 142 -14.07 -8.78 1.01
C CYS A 142 -15.27 -8.42 1.90
N GLY A 143 -15.81 -7.19 1.83
CA GLY A 143 -16.93 -6.77 2.67
C GLY A 143 -16.55 -6.48 4.13
N ARG A 144 -15.27 -6.21 4.39
CA ARG A 144 -14.71 -5.81 5.71
C ARG A 144 -14.25 -4.35 5.68
N PRO A 145 -15.16 -3.37 5.51
CA PRO A 145 -14.79 -1.96 5.39
C PRO A 145 -14.08 -1.43 6.64
N ASP A 146 -14.40 -1.94 7.83
CA ASP A 146 -13.83 -1.44 9.08
C ASP A 146 -12.34 -1.77 9.20
N ASP A 147 -11.97 -3.02 8.89
CA ASP A 147 -10.57 -3.45 8.82
C ASP A 147 -9.81 -2.69 7.73
N ALA A 148 -10.50 -2.39 6.63
CA ALA A 148 -9.94 -1.60 5.54
C ALA A 148 -9.59 -0.17 5.99
N LEU A 149 -10.52 0.49 6.69
CA LEU A 149 -10.32 1.82 7.24
C LEU A 149 -9.18 1.84 8.27
N SER A 150 -9.15 0.87 9.19
CA SER A 150 -8.07 0.72 10.17
C SER A 150 -6.68 0.52 9.52
N ALA A 151 -6.60 -0.31 8.48
CA ALA A 151 -5.36 -0.47 7.69
C ALA A 151 -4.93 0.84 7.02
N LEU A 152 -5.87 1.60 6.47
CA LEU A 152 -5.60 2.84 5.76
C LEU A 152 -5.17 3.99 6.68
N ILE A 153 -5.74 4.08 7.89
CA ILE A 153 -5.28 5.06 8.87
C ILE A 153 -3.85 4.76 9.33
N ARG A 154 -3.51 3.48 9.58
CA ARG A 154 -2.13 3.06 9.86
C ARG A 154 -1.19 3.43 8.72
N TYR A 155 -1.63 3.26 7.47
CA TYR A 155 -0.88 3.68 6.29
C TYR A 155 -0.62 5.20 6.28
N HIS A 156 -1.66 6.01 6.50
CA HIS A 156 -1.53 7.47 6.50
C HIS A 156 -0.60 8.00 7.59
N LYS A 157 -0.59 7.37 8.77
CA LYS A 157 0.37 7.68 9.84
C LYS A 157 1.83 7.57 9.35
N LEU A 158 2.13 6.70 8.38
CA LEU A 158 3.45 6.53 7.75
C LEU A 158 3.64 7.32 6.43
N ARG A 159 2.58 7.51 5.64
CA ARG A 159 2.60 8.16 4.32
C ARG A 159 1.48 9.22 4.22
N ARG A 160 1.77 10.42 4.75
CA ARG A 160 0.78 11.50 4.93
C ARG A 160 0.32 12.15 3.63
N SER A 161 1.20 12.25 2.64
CA SER A 161 1.01 13.02 1.40
C SER A 161 0.59 12.14 0.21
N ASP A 162 0.12 10.91 0.44
CA ASP A 162 -0.38 10.04 -0.64
C ASP A 162 -1.86 10.34 -0.91
N TYR A 163 -2.13 11.12 -1.96
CA TYR A 163 -3.50 11.50 -2.34
C TYR A 163 -4.36 10.28 -2.73
N HIS A 164 -3.75 9.21 -3.25
CA HIS A 164 -4.50 8.06 -3.71
C HIS A 164 -5.02 7.23 -2.52
N ALA A 165 -4.27 7.19 -1.42
CA ALA A 165 -4.75 6.62 -0.18
C ALA A 165 -5.90 7.45 0.44
N TRP A 166 -5.83 8.78 0.38
CA TRP A 166 -6.94 9.64 0.85
C TRP A 166 -8.20 9.48 -0.01
N HIS A 167 -8.03 9.33 -1.32
CA HIS A 167 -9.11 8.99 -2.23
C HIS A 167 -9.75 7.64 -1.89
N LEU A 168 -8.93 6.62 -1.62
CA LEU A 168 -9.41 5.31 -1.21
C LEU A 168 -10.19 5.38 0.12
N LEU A 169 -9.73 6.19 1.08
CA LEU A 169 -10.41 6.40 2.36
C LEU A 169 -11.83 6.94 2.14
N ALA A 170 -11.95 8.01 1.34
CA ALA A 170 -13.24 8.60 0.99
C ALA A 170 -14.14 7.59 0.28
N THR A 171 -13.59 6.83 -0.67
CA THR A 171 -14.34 5.82 -1.44
C THR A 171 -14.91 4.73 -0.54
N ILE A 172 -14.11 4.19 0.40
CA ILE A 172 -14.55 3.14 1.33
C ILE A 172 -15.66 3.68 2.24
N MET A 173 -15.52 4.91 2.76
CA MET A 173 -16.53 5.53 3.62
C MET A 173 -17.86 5.74 2.89
N VAL A 174 -17.84 6.23 1.65
CA VAL A 174 -19.05 6.42 0.84
C VAL A 174 -19.75 5.09 0.56
N ASN A 175 -18.99 4.07 0.17
CA ASN A 175 -19.55 2.74 -0.10
C ASN A 175 -20.14 2.11 1.17
N ASN A 176 -19.48 2.25 2.32
CA ASN A 176 -19.98 1.74 3.59
C ASN A 176 -21.28 2.44 4.02
N SER A 177 -21.32 3.77 3.90
CA SER A 177 -22.51 4.58 4.14
C SER A 177 -23.71 4.13 3.29
N ASN A 178 -23.50 3.95 1.99
CA ASN A 178 -24.56 3.54 1.06
C ASN A 178 -25.08 2.12 1.34
N ASN A 179 -24.19 1.20 1.73
CA ASN A 179 -24.58 -0.17 2.09
C ASN A 179 -25.42 -0.22 3.38
N ASN A 180 -25.10 0.62 4.38
CA ASN A 180 -25.85 0.70 5.63
C ASN A 180 -27.27 1.23 5.42
N ASN A 181 -27.45 2.21 4.53
CA ASN A 181 -28.75 2.76 4.15
C ASN A 181 -29.64 1.73 3.41
N ASN A 182 -29.05 0.85 2.60
CA ASN A 182 -29.79 -0.18 1.87
C ASN A 182 -30.19 -1.38 2.74
N SER A 183 -29.42 -1.66 3.80
CA SER A 183 -29.61 -2.83 4.67
C SER A 183 -30.65 -2.59 5.77
N SER A 184 -30.92 -1.32 6.11
CA SER A 184 -31.88 -0.90 7.12
C SER A 184 -33.27 -0.75 6.50
N GLY A 185 -33.94 -1.89 6.27
CA GLY A 185 -35.28 -1.95 5.68
C GLY A 185 -36.28 -1.00 6.36
N GLY A 186 -36.55 0.15 5.72
CA GLY A 186 -37.76 0.95 5.89
C GLY A 186 -37.83 1.90 7.09
N VAL A 187 -36.80 2.04 7.92
CA VAL A 187 -36.77 3.12 8.93
C VAL A 187 -35.81 4.20 8.46
N VAL A 188 -36.37 5.22 7.80
CA VAL A 188 -35.68 6.47 7.47
C VAL A 188 -35.33 7.18 8.77
N VAL A 189 -34.20 6.84 9.37
CA VAL A 189 -33.55 7.72 10.34
C VAL A 189 -32.89 8.81 9.52
N VAL A 190 -33.54 9.98 9.49
CA VAL A 190 -33.07 11.18 8.80
C VAL A 190 -31.63 11.49 9.22
N GLU A 191 -30.77 11.63 8.22
CA GLU A 191 -29.31 11.53 8.21
C GLU A 191 -28.55 12.76 8.73
N GLU A 192 -28.96 13.38 9.84
CA GLU A 192 -28.18 14.49 10.42
C GLU A 192 -26.89 14.01 11.14
N ASN A 193 -26.63 12.70 11.21
CA ASN A 193 -25.59 12.11 12.06
C ASN A 193 -24.60 11.19 11.36
N ASN A 194 -24.62 11.08 10.03
CA ASN A 194 -23.65 10.22 9.34
C ASN A 194 -22.30 10.91 9.17
N MET A 195 -21.51 10.88 10.24
CA MET A 195 -20.18 11.49 10.28
C MET A 195 -19.22 10.86 9.27
N GLN A 196 -19.49 9.64 8.78
CA GLN A 196 -18.66 9.02 7.74
C GLN A 196 -18.65 9.86 6.45
N LEU A 197 -19.79 10.38 6.01
CA LEU A 197 -19.87 11.18 4.78
C LEU A 197 -19.19 12.56 4.94
N HIS A 198 -19.30 13.16 6.12
CA HIS A 198 -18.59 14.41 6.45
C HIS A 198 -17.07 14.22 6.46
N ILE A 199 -16.59 13.11 7.03
CA ILE A 199 -15.16 12.75 7.01
C ILE A 199 -14.71 12.39 5.58
N ALA A 200 -15.52 11.66 4.82
CA ALA A 200 -15.23 11.34 3.42
C ALA A 200 -15.04 12.62 2.59
N HIS A 201 -15.88 13.63 2.85
CA HIS A 201 -15.76 14.93 2.20
C HIS A 201 -14.44 15.65 2.59
N ALA A 202 -14.05 15.63 3.86
CA ALA A 202 -12.76 16.18 4.29
C ALA A 202 -11.57 15.42 3.67
N ALA A 203 -11.68 14.10 3.56
CA ALA A 203 -10.65 13.24 2.97
C ALA A 203 -10.49 13.49 1.46
N ILE A 204 -11.59 13.64 0.71
CA ILE A 204 -11.52 13.92 -0.74
C ILE A 204 -11.00 15.33 -1.03
N GLN A 205 -11.39 16.33 -0.24
CA GLN A 205 -10.83 17.68 -0.34
C GLN A 205 -9.32 17.68 -0.12
N ARG A 206 -8.86 16.93 0.89
CA ARG A 206 -7.44 16.72 1.14
C ARG A 206 -6.75 16.00 -0.02
N ALA A 207 -7.36 14.96 -0.58
CA ALA A 207 -6.79 14.24 -1.73
C ALA A 207 -6.60 15.19 -2.92
N ILE A 208 -7.61 16.01 -3.25
CA ILE A 208 -7.54 17.02 -4.30
C ILE A 208 -6.40 18.02 -4.02
N LYS A 209 -6.37 18.63 -2.83
CA LYS A 209 -5.31 19.60 -2.47
C LYS A 209 -3.91 18.98 -2.56
N THR A 210 -3.76 17.75 -2.08
CA THR A 210 -2.47 17.01 -2.14
C THR A 210 -2.05 16.75 -3.58
N MET A 211 -2.99 16.33 -4.43
CA MET A 211 -2.73 16.06 -5.84
C MET A 211 -2.36 17.34 -6.61
N THR A 212 -3.09 18.45 -6.38
CA THR A 212 -2.87 19.73 -7.07
C THR A 212 -1.61 20.46 -6.59
N ALA A 213 -1.20 20.25 -5.33
CA ALA A 213 0.04 20.81 -4.79
C ALA A 213 1.29 20.02 -5.22
N SER A 214 1.11 18.78 -5.70
CA SER A 214 2.23 17.95 -6.15
C SER A 214 2.83 18.48 -7.46
N GLN A 215 4.14 18.33 -7.64
CA GLN A 215 4.82 18.72 -8.87
C GLN A 215 4.57 17.68 -9.97
N TRP A 216 3.67 17.98 -10.90
CA TRP A 216 3.44 17.17 -12.08
C TRP A 216 4.19 17.75 -13.29
N THR A 217 4.90 16.90 -14.03
CA THR A 217 5.56 17.30 -15.28
C THR A 217 4.54 17.37 -16.41
N LEU A 218 3.64 18.36 -16.35
CA LEU A 218 2.52 18.54 -17.28
C LEU A 218 2.94 18.88 -18.72
N SER A 219 4.24 19.14 -18.94
CA SER A 219 4.82 19.25 -20.29
C SER A 219 4.79 17.93 -21.06
N ILE A 220 4.68 16.80 -20.36
CA ILE A 220 4.61 15.47 -20.99
C ILE A 220 3.14 15.08 -21.17
N ASP A 221 2.72 14.84 -22.41
CA ASP A 221 1.32 14.57 -22.77
C ASP A 221 0.68 13.40 -22.04
N HIS A 222 1.43 12.32 -21.79
CA HIS A 222 0.89 11.17 -21.05
C HIS A 222 0.70 11.47 -19.55
N VAL A 223 1.58 12.30 -18.97
CA VAL A 223 1.48 12.75 -17.58
C VAL A 223 0.30 13.69 -17.41
N ARG A 224 0.14 14.66 -18.32
CA ARG A 224 -0.99 15.59 -18.34
C ARG A 224 -2.33 14.85 -18.43
N ARG A 225 -2.48 13.92 -19.37
CA ARG A 225 -3.72 13.13 -19.50
C ARG A 225 -4.04 12.31 -18.26
N ARG A 226 -3.02 11.74 -17.61
CA ARG A 226 -3.19 11.01 -16.36
C ARG A 226 -3.65 11.94 -15.23
N TYR A 227 -3.01 13.10 -15.10
CA TYR A 227 -3.37 14.12 -14.12
C TYR A 227 -4.83 14.59 -14.30
N GLU A 228 -5.21 14.94 -15.52
CA GLU A 228 -6.58 15.40 -15.82
C GLU A 228 -7.63 14.34 -15.48
N ARG A 229 -7.41 13.09 -15.91
CA ARG A 229 -8.32 11.97 -15.61
C ARG A 229 -8.45 11.74 -14.11
N GLU A 230 -7.33 11.65 -13.39
CA GLU A 230 -7.36 11.38 -11.95
C GLU A 230 -7.97 12.55 -11.16
N LEU A 231 -7.73 13.80 -11.59
CA LEU A 231 -8.35 14.97 -10.97
C LEU A 231 -9.87 14.98 -11.20
N GLU A 232 -10.32 14.64 -12.40
CA GLU A 232 -11.74 14.49 -12.73
C GLU A 232 -12.41 13.39 -11.90
N GLU A 233 -11.73 12.25 -11.68
CA GLU A 233 -12.20 11.18 -10.80
C GLU A 233 -12.39 11.68 -9.37
N LEU A 234 -11.40 12.39 -8.80
CA LEU A 234 -11.50 12.97 -7.45
C LEU A 234 -12.63 14.00 -7.34
N GLN A 235 -12.76 14.89 -8.31
CA GLN A 235 -13.81 15.91 -8.33
C GLN A 235 -15.21 15.30 -8.49
N THR A 236 -15.33 14.22 -9.25
CA THR A 236 -16.59 13.49 -9.43
C THR A 236 -17.00 12.79 -8.14
N LEU A 237 -16.07 12.15 -7.44
CA LEU A 237 -16.36 11.60 -6.11
C LEU A 237 -16.72 12.71 -5.11
N GLY A 238 -16.02 13.84 -5.14
CA GLY A 238 -16.33 15.00 -4.30
C GLY A 238 -17.75 15.52 -4.50
N ARG A 239 -18.17 15.71 -5.76
CA ARG A 239 -19.55 16.11 -6.10
C ARG A 239 -20.57 15.08 -5.62
N SER A 240 -20.31 13.79 -5.84
CA SER A 240 -21.17 12.71 -5.37
C SER A 240 -21.33 12.74 -3.84
N ILE A 241 -20.25 12.94 -3.08
CA ILE A 241 -20.32 13.07 -1.62
C ILE A 241 -21.22 14.25 -1.21
N THR A 242 -21.07 15.41 -1.87
CA THR A 242 -21.92 16.58 -1.59
C THR A 242 -23.39 16.34 -1.94
N GLU A 243 -23.68 15.63 -3.04
CA GLU A 243 -25.04 15.23 -3.42
C GLU A 243 -25.70 14.32 -2.37
N HIS A 244 -24.90 13.47 -1.70
CA HIS A 244 -25.32 12.65 -0.56
C HIS A 244 -25.20 13.41 0.79
N GLN A 245 -25.26 14.74 0.77
CA GLN A 245 -25.24 15.61 1.96
C GLN A 245 -23.93 15.58 2.79
N GLY A 246 -22.84 15.06 2.23
CA GLY A 246 -21.52 15.15 2.83
C GLY A 246 -21.01 16.59 2.89
N ASN A 247 -20.69 17.06 4.09
CA ASN A 247 -20.15 18.40 4.37
C ASN A 247 -18.97 18.33 5.34
N SER A 248 -17.79 18.82 4.94
CA SER A 248 -16.57 18.75 5.75
C SER A 248 -16.60 19.78 6.89
N GLU A 249 -17.29 20.91 6.72
CA GLU A 249 -17.46 21.92 7.77
C GLU A 249 -18.16 21.34 9.00
N LEU A 250 -19.18 20.49 8.80
CA LEU A 250 -19.88 19.82 9.90
C LEU A 250 -18.95 18.89 10.69
N PHE A 251 -18.02 18.22 10.01
CA PHE A 251 -16.99 17.42 10.68
C PHE A 251 -16.05 18.31 11.50
N PHE A 252 -15.56 19.41 10.94
CA PHE A 252 -14.66 20.33 11.66
C PHE A 252 -15.34 20.99 12.85
N THR A 253 -16.56 21.52 12.68
CA THR A 253 -17.34 22.11 13.78
C THR A 253 -17.62 21.08 14.88
N TRP A 254 -17.94 19.84 14.52
CA TRP A 254 -18.12 18.78 15.51
C TRP A 254 -16.84 18.55 16.31
N MET A 255 -15.69 18.42 15.64
CA MET A 255 -14.39 18.23 16.31
C MET A 255 -13.98 19.43 17.17
N GLU A 256 -14.22 20.66 16.73
CA GLU A 256 -13.96 21.87 17.52
C GLU A 256 -14.82 21.92 18.79
N GLN A 257 -16.10 21.56 18.70
CA GLN A 257 -17.00 21.45 19.86
C GLN A 257 -16.45 20.43 20.87
N GLN A 258 -16.00 19.26 20.39
CA GLN A 258 -15.38 18.25 21.25
C GLN A 258 -14.09 18.75 21.93
N GLN A 259 -13.33 19.65 21.30
CA GLN A 259 -12.14 20.27 21.90
C GLN A 259 -12.49 21.38 22.91
N GLN A 260 -13.51 22.20 22.64
CA GLN A 260 -13.91 23.34 23.47
C GLN A 260 -14.64 22.94 24.76
N GLU A 261 -15.34 21.81 24.76
CA GLU A 261 -16.01 21.28 25.96
C GLU A 261 -15.04 20.87 27.09
N GLY A 262 -13.73 21.11 26.91
CA GLY A 262 -12.72 21.17 27.97
C GLY A 262 -12.52 19.86 28.73
N SER A 263 -13.17 18.81 28.26
CA SER A 263 -13.30 17.57 28.97
C SER A 263 -12.54 16.51 28.22
N CYS A 264 -11.63 15.88 28.94
CA CYS A 264 -11.22 14.50 28.70
C CYS A 264 -12.41 13.52 28.82
N ILE A 265 -13.63 13.93 28.44
CA ILE A 265 -14.75 13.04 28.12
C ILE A 265 -14.34 12.47 26.77
N LEU A 266 -13.60 11.36 26.87
CA LEU A 266 -13.34 10.44 25.78
C LEU A 266 -14.61 10.35 24.94
N LEU A 267 -14.53 10.70 23.64
CA LEU A 267 -15.54 10.26 22.67
C LEU A 267 -15.71 8.77 22.91
N SER A 268 -16.78 8.40 23.61
CA SER A 268 -16.95 7.01 24.00
C SER A 268 -17.18 6.21 22.72
N GLN A 269 -16.83 4.92 22.73
CA GLN A 269 -17.11 4.09 21.56
C GLN A 269 -18.61 4.11 21.21
N GLU A 270 -19.48 4.30 22.20
CA GLU A 270 -20.92 4.49 22.02
C GLU A 270 -21.25 5.79 21.26
N GLN A 271 -20.60 6.90 21.58
CA GLN A 271 -20.77 8.17 20.86
C GLN A 271 -20.29 8.04 19.40
N LEU A 272 -19.12 7.42 19.17
CA LEU A 272 -18.62 7.17 17.82
C LEU A 272 -19.57 6.27 17.02
N THR A 273 -20.05 5.20 17.64
CA THR A 273 -21.02 4.28 17.03
C THR A 273 -22.33 4.98 16.70
N SER A 274 -22.83 5.86 17.58
CA SER A 274 -24.04 6.68 17.33
C SER A 274 -23.91 7.63 16.13
N LYS A 275 -22.67 7.98 15.76
CA LYS A 275 -22.32 8.81 14.59
C LYS A 275 -21.93 7.98 13.37
N GLY A 276 -22.13 6.67 13.41
CA GLY A 276 -21.77 5.74 12.34
C GLY A 276 -20.28 5.38 12.29
N LEU A 277 -19.45 5.81 13.24
CA LEU A 277 -17.99 5.64 13.25
C LEU A 277 -17.52 4.41 14.03
N HIS A 278 -18.24 3.30 13.93
CA HIS A 278 -17.95 2.07 14.68
C HIS A 278 -16.55 1.49 14.41
N ALA A 279 -16.03 1.68 13.18
CA ALA A 279 -14.71 1.23 12.76
C ALA A 279 -13.53 2.03 13.34
N PHE A 280 -13.78 3.23 13.85
CA PHE A 280 -12.73 4.17 14.22
C PHE A 280 -12.46 4.15 15.71
N HIS A 281 -11.18 4.26 16.06
CA HIS A 281 -10.80 4.72 17.38
C HIS A 281 -10.74 6.25 17.39
N ARG A 282 -10.85 6.82 18.60
CA ARG A 282 -10.74 8.27 18.81
C ARG A 282 -9.47 8.85 18.17
N GLU A 283 -8.33 8.21 18.40
CA GLU A 283 -7.02 8.65 17.87
C GLU A 283 -7.00 8.70 16.34
N ASP A 284 -7.81 7.85 15.68
CA ASP A 284 -7.89 7.82 14.22
C ASP A 284 -8.69 9.02 13.70
N ILE A 285 -9.79 9.38 14.38
CA ILE A 285 -10.59 10.57 14.04
C ILE A 285 -9.80 11.85 14.30
N GLU A 286 -9.12 11.95 15.45
CA GLU A 286 -8.24 13.08 15.77
C GLU A 286 -7.11 13.20 14.74
N TYR A 287 -6.50 12.09 14.37
CA TYR A 287 -5.48 12.07 13.32
C TYR A 287 -6.01 12.60 11.98
N ILE A 288 -7.21 12.16 11.55
CA ILE A 288 -7.83 12.65 10.31
C ILE A 288 -8.11 14.15 10.41
N TYR A 289 -8.68 14.61 11.53
CA TYR A 289 -8.97 16.02 11.77
C TYR A 289 -7.72 16.89 11.70
N GLU A 290 -6.69 16.57 12.49
CA GLU A 290 -5.42 17.31 12.48
C GLU A 290 -4.76 17.30 11.12
N SER A 291 -4.84 16.17 10.43
CA SER A 291 -4.34 16.03 9.06
C SER A 291 -5.11 16.99 8.16
N CYS A 292 -6.43 16.91 8.12
CA CYS A 292 -7.28 17.69 7.22
C CYS A 292 -7.35 19.19 7.52
N ILE A 293 -6.96 19.68 8.70
CA ILE A 293 -6.86 21.11 9.03
C ILE A 293 -5.50 21.72 8.65
N LYS A 294 -4.40 20.96 8.81
CA LYS A 294 -3.04 21.44 8.48
C LYS A 294 -2.88 21.80 7.00
N TYR A 295 -3.62 21.11 6.14
CA TYR A 295 -3.94 21.50 4.76
C TYR A 295 -5.32 22.17 4.88
N GLN A 296 -5.80 23.15 4.13
CA GLN A 296 -6.83 24.15 4.55
C GLN A 296 -6.15 25.42 5.01
N VAL A 297 -5.53 25.43 6.19
CA VAL A 297 -4.63 26.54 6.53
C VAL A 297 -3.39 26.38 5.64
N ASP A 298 -3.09 27.32 4.75
CA ASP A 298 -2.05 27.21 3.70
C ASP A 298 -0.58 27.08 4.20
N GLN A 299 -0.35 26.54 5.40
CA GLN A 299 0.94 26.48 6.07
C GLN A 299 1.93 25.45 5.50
N ILE A 300 1.48 24.56 4.61
CA ILE A 300 2.34 23.49 4.07
C ILE A 300 3.18 23.96 2.88
N ASP A 301 2.84 25.09 2.26
CA ASP A 301 3.62 25.62 1.13
C ASP A 301 5.02 26.11 1.52
N LEU A 302 5.30 26.29 2.82
CA LEU A 302 6.61 26.76 3.30
C LEU A 302 7.48 25.62 3.86
N GLU A 303 7.03 24.87 4.86
CA GLU A 303 7.91 23.91 5.56
C GLU A 303 8.21 22.62 4.76
N GLU A 304 7.25 22.06 4.02
CA GLU A 304 7.49 20.84 3.22
C GLU A 304 8.27 21.14 1.93
N ASN A 305 8.08 22.33 1.34
CA ASN A 305 8.84 22.77 0.17
C ASN A 305 10.29 23.12 0.53
N GLU A 306 10.54 23.72 1.70
CA GLU A 306 11.90 23.95 2.20
C GLU A 306 12.65 22.64 2.45
N MET A 307 12.02 21.64 3.07
CA MET A 307 12.67 20.33 3.29
C MET A 307 12.88 19.51 2.01
N ARG A 308 12.08 19.71 0.96
CA ARG A 308 12.28 19.05 -0.35
C ARG A 308 13.40 19.72 -1.15
N ASN A 309 13.48 21.04 -1.16
CA ASN A 309 14.54 21.77 -1.86
C ASN A 309 15.94 21.53 -1.25
N VAL A 310 16.04 21.13 0.01
CA VAL A 310 17.32 20.78 0.66
C VAL A 310 17.82 19.38 0.28
N LYS A 311 16.97 18.50 -0.25
CA LYS A 311 17.38 17.14 -0.68
C LYS A 311 17.82 17.05 -2.15
N ASP A 312 17.55 18.08 -2.94
CA ASP A 312 17.91 18.16 -4.36
C ASP A 312 19.08 19.15 -4.64
N LEU A 313 19.81 19.53 -3.60
CA LEU A 313 21.10 20.28 -3.65
C LEU A 313 22.24 19.39 -3.16
#